data_AF-A0A914G4C9-F1
#
_entry.id   AF-A0A914G4C9-F1
#
_cell.length_a   1.000
_cell.length_b   1.000
_cell.length_c   1.000
_cell.angle_alpha   90.00
_cell.angle_beta   90.00
_cell.angle_gamma   90.00
#
_symmetry.space_group_name_H-M   'P 1'
#
loop_
_entity.id
_entity.type
_entity.pdbx_description
1 polymer ?
#
loop_
_entity_poly.entity_id
_entity_poly.type
_entity_poly.pdbx_seq_one_letter_code
_entity_poly.pdbx_strand_id
1 'polypeptide(L)'
;GSKFVTVVASGDKSDHINFSGYQVSNQCTSMVEADILVPTDYMELAYVRDKPLNEKHYVTDVQFTEKNEYGAEVRRDGRPMPVEYLLVDVPAGMPKDPCETFHISQTGFPIENRDVIGQVQSVSRVMEYINAFSSNQFIDLASNFHFLVYLLTNDLLKFPKEEILELVKHISARDRVKAAEWAENNDTWKIFIQVLQEQAHQGGPASAPSAAGNSHWACAHCTFENTEPRADCEMCGLPAN
;
A
#
# COMPACT_ATOMS: atom_id res chain seq x y z
N GLY A 1 1.66 4.02 -23.83
CA GLY A 1 1.99 4.59 -22.52
C GLY A 1 0.98 4.20 -21.48
N SER A 2 1.36 4.29 -20.20
CA SER A 2 0.55 3.89 -19.05
C SER A 2 0.32 5.07 -18.10
N LYS A 3 -0.82 5.09 -17.40
CA LYS A 3 -1.10 6.04 -16.30
C LYS A 3 -0.56 5.55 -14.95
N PHE A 4 0.09 4.38 -14.92
CA PHE A 4 0.73 3.88 -13.71
C PHE A 4 1.88 4.79 -13.31
N VAL A 5 1.96 5.15 -12.03
CA VAL A 5 2.98 6.03 -11.46
C VAL A 5 3.76 5.27 -10.40
N THR A 6 5.02 5.65 -10.20
CA THR A 6 5.87 5.14 -9.13
C THR A 6 6.19 6.29 -8.19
N VAL A 7 6.04 6.09 -6.88
CA VAL A 7 6.42 7.08 -5.87
C VAL A 7 7.43 6.44 -4.94
N VAL A 8 8.54 7.13 -4.72
CA VAL A 8 9.58 6.74 -3.77
C VAL A 8 9.52 7.68 -2.58
N ALA A 9 9.35 7.12 -1.38
CA ALA A 9 9.45 7.86 -0.13
C ALA A 9 10.87 7.70 0.44
N SER A 10 11.62 8.80 0.54
CA SER A 10 13.00 8.80 1.02
C SER A 10 13.35 10.11 1.73
N GLY A 11 14.49 10.15 2.44
CA GLY A 11 15.01 11.39 3.03
C GLY A 11 15.41 12.40 1.95
N ASP A 12 15.15 13.69 2.20
CA ASP A 12 15.70 14.80 1.41
C ASP A 12 17.04 15.31 1.97
N LYS A 13 17.58 16.39 1.38
CA LYS A 13 18.83 17.02 1.85
C LYS A 13 18.72 17.65 3.25
N SER A 14 17.51 17.75 3.79
CA SER A 14 17.20 18.32 5.10
C SER A 14 16.77 17.24 6.10
N ASP A 15 17.01 15.96 5.78
CA ASP A 15 16.60 14.79 6.58
C ASP A 15 15.08 14.68 6.83
N HIS A 16 14.26 15.31 6.00
CA HIS A 16 12.81 15.14 6.04
C HIS A 16 12.34 14.04 5.08
N ILE A 17 11.24 13.37 5.43
CA ILE A 17 10.58 12.42 4.52
C ILE A 17 10.02 13.21 3.33
N ASN A 18 10.51 12.88 2.14
CA ASN A 18 10.08 13.46 0.88
C ASN A 18 9.55 12.36 -0.07
N PHE A 19 8.58 12.74 -0.90
CA PHE A 19 7.99 11.87 -1.91
C PHE A 19 8.44 12.31 -3.29
N SER A 20 9.12 11.43 -4.01
CA SER A 20 9.56 11.66 -5.39
C SER A 20 8.74 10.80 -6.33
N GLY A 21 8.03 11.44 -7.27
CA GLY A 21 7.20 10.76 -8.26
C GLY A 21 7.93 10.54 -9.58
N TYR A 22 7.77 9.36 -10.16
CA TYR A 22 8.41 8.95 -11.41
C TYR A 22 7.46 8.18 -12.31
N GLN A 23 7.70 8.28 -13.61
CA GLN A 23 7.22 7.35 -14.63
C GLN A 23 8.39 6.87 -15.47
N VAL A 24 8.26 5.68 -16.04
CA VAL A 24 9.18 5.20 -17.06
C VAL A 24 8.76 5.71 -18.44
N SER A 25 9.73 6.01 -19.29
CA SER A 25 9.45 6.39 -20.67
C SER A 25 8.82 5.23 -21.44
N ASN A 26 7.99 5.54 -22.45
CA ASN A 26 7.40 4.51 -23.30
C ASN A 26 8.46 3.66 -24.02
N GLN A 27 9.63 4.25 -24.27
CA GLN A 27 10.78 3.57 -24.84
C GLN A 27 11.33 2.53 -23.85
N CYS A 28 11.54 2.92 -22.59
CA CYS A 28 11.93 2.00 -21.52
C CYS A 28 10.94 0.83 -21.39
N THR A 29 9.63 1.10 -21.36
CA THR A 29 8.62 0.03 -21.32
C THR A 29 8.79 -0.96 -22.47
N SER A 30 8.97 -0.46 -23.70
CA SER A 30 9.13 -1.29 -24.89
C SER A 30 10.41 -2.13 -24.85
N MET A 31 11.50 -1.57 -24.31
CA MET A 31 12.78 -2.26 -24.16
C MET A 31 12.72 -3.38 -23.11
N VAL A 32 11.99 -3.16 -22.01
CA VAL A 32 11.76 -4.20 -20.99
C VAL A 32 10.83 -5.28 -21.53
N GLU A 33 9.78 -4.92 -22.25
CA GLU A 33 8.86 -5.88 -22.89
C GLU A 33 9.55 -6.73 -23.96
N ALA A 34 10.50 -6.15 -24.69
CA ALA A 34 11.36 -6.86 -25.64
C ALA A 34 12.50 -7.66 -24.97
N ASP A 35 12.64 -7.62 -23.64
CA ASP A 35 13.71 -8.27 -22.88
C ASP A 35 15.13 -7.89 -23.35
N ILE A 36 15.32 -6.64 -23.78
CA ILE A 36 16.63 -6.13 -24.23
C ILE A 36 17.36 -5.31 -23.16
N LEU A 37 16.64 -4.76 -22.18
CA LEU A 37 17.21 -3.96 -21.10
C LEU A 37 17.49 -4.82 -19.87
N VAL A 38 18.68 -4.71 -19.30
CA VAL A 38 19.09 -5.42 -18.07
C VAL A 38 19.69 -4.46 -17.04
N PRO A 39 19.52 -4.76 -15.74
CA PRO A 39 20.20 -4.03 -14.68
C PRO A 39 21.71 -4.31 -14.71
N THR A 40 22.49 -3.40 -14.13
CA THR A 40 23.95 -3.56 -13.96
C THR A 40 24.32 -3.55 -12.47
N ASP A 41 25.60 -3.79 -12.17
CA ASP A 41 26.13 -3.68 -10.80
C ASP A 41 26.12 -2.22 -10.29
N TYR A 42 26.00 -1.25 -11.21
CA TYR A 42 25.92 0.18 -10.91
C TYR A 42 24.45 0.63 -11.01
N MET A 43 23.90 1.16 -9.91
CA MET A 43 22.48 1.51 -9.81
C MET A 43 22.06 2.61 -10.80
N GLU A 44 23.01 3.47 -11.19
CA GLU A 44 22.84 4.58 -12.10
C GLU A 44 22.88 4.19 -13.58
N LEU A 45 23.27 2.94 -13.90
CA LEU A 45 23.43 2.46 -15.26
C LEU A 45 22.49 1.28 -15.57
N ALA A 46 21.91 1.31 -16.75
CA ALA A 46 21.27 0.16 -17.39
C ALA A 46 22.11 -0.30 -18.59
N TYR A 47 21.99 -1.58 -18.94
CA TYR A 47 22.75 -2.16 -20.03
C TYR A 47 21.81 -2.82 -21.03
N VAL A 48 22.14 -2.69 -22.31
CA VAL A 48 21.40 -3.35 -23.40
C VAL A 48 22.10 -4.64 -23.73
N ARG A 49 21.36 -5.75 -23.79
CA ARG A 49 21.93 -7.07 -24.09
C ARG A 49 22.73 -7.03 -25.39
N ASP A 50 23.83 -7.79 -25.46
CA ASP A 50 24.58 -7.99 -26.70
C ASP A 50 24.09 -9.17 -27.53
N LYS A 51 23.52 -10.19 -26.86
CA LYS A 51 23.14 -11.45 -27.48
C LYS A 51 21.67 -11.73 -27.25
N PRO A 52 20.97 -12.24 -28.29
CA PRO A 52 19.61 -12.71 -28.13
C PRO A 52 19.58 -13.94 -27.23
N LEU A 53 18.48 -14.09 -26.48
CA LEU A 53 18.29 -15.21 -25.56
C LEU A 53 17.93 -16.50 -26.28
N ASN A 54 17.36 -16.40 -27.48
CA ASN A 54 16.96 -17.52 -28.33
C ASN A 54 16.89 -17.05 -29.79
N GLU A 55 16.68 -17.97 -30.74
CA GLU A 55 16.65 -17.69 -32.18
C GLU A 55 15.56 -16.70 -32.62
N LYS A 56 14.50 -16.51 -31.83
CA LYS A 56 13.39 -15.60 -32.13
C LYS A 56 13.52 -14.25 -31.43
N HIS A 57 14.44 -14.12 -30.48
CA HIS A 57 14.69 -12.88 -29.78
C HIS A 57 15.60 -12.00 -30.66
N TYR A 58 15.17 -10.77 -30.92
CA TYR A 58 15.95 -9.80 -31.67
C TYR A 58 16.41 -8.66 -30.78
N VAL A 59 17.72 -8.44 -30.74
CA VAL A 59 18.37 -7.36 -29.99
C VAL A 59 18.78 -6.29 -30.98
N THR A 60 18.21 -5.09 -30.84
CA THR A 60 18.54 -3.91 -31.66
C THR A 60 19.71 -3.13 -31.07
N ASP A 61 20.45 -2.43 -31.93
CA ASP A 61 21.35 -1.37 -31.46
C ASP A 61 20.53 -0.22 -30.85
N VAL A 62 20.80 0.08 -29.58
CA VAL A 62 20.17 1.18 -28.85
C VAL A 62 21.20 2.26 -28.61
N GLN A 63 20.84 3.50 -28.93
CA GLN A 63 21.68 4.68 -28.72
C GLN A 63 20.89 5.73 -27.94
N PHE A 64 21.60 6.52 -27.14
CA PHE A 64 21.02 7.68 -26.45
C PHE A 64 21.75 8.96 -26.85
N THR A 65 21.07 10.10 -26.73
CA THR A 65 21.61 11.41 -27.08
C THR A 65 21.92 12.19 -25.81
N GLU A 66 23.17 12.63 -25.67
CA GLU A 66 23.63 13.47 -24.57
C GLU A 66 24.12 14.82 -25.11
N LYS A 67 24.00 15.89 -24.32
CA LYS A 67 24.65 17.18 -24.62
C LYS A 67 26.03 17.21 -24.00
N ASN A 68 27.05 17.45 -24.82
CA ASN A 68 28.41 17.62 -24.32
C ASN A 68 28.61 18.99 -23.63
N GLU A 69 29.82 19.22 -23.09
CA GLU A 69 30.19 20.46 -22.41
C GLU A 69 30.02 21.74 -23.26
N TYR A 70 29.97 21.59 -24.58
CA TYR A 70 29.79 22.69 -25.55
C TYR A 70 28.32 22.84 -26.00
N GLY A 71 27.40 22.07 -25.41
CA GLY A 71 25.97 22.09 -25.73
C GLY A 71 25.59 21.37 -27.03
N ALA A 72 26.53 20.69 -27.69
CA ALA A 72 26.25 19.91 -28.89
C ALA A 72 25.71 18.53 -28.55
N GLU A 73 24.72 18.06 -29.31
CA GLU A 73 24.12 16.74 -29.16
C GLU A 73 25.02 15.65 -29.77
N VAL A 74 25.35 14.65 -28.96
CA VAL A 74 26.19 13.51 -29.35
C VAL A 74 25.41 12.23 -29.06
N ARG A 75 25.41 11.30 -30.03
CA ARG A 75 24.85 9.96 -29.85
C ARG A 75 25.90 9.03 -29.25
N ARG A 76 25.53 8.29 -28.21
CA ARG A 76 26.35 7.26 -27.56
C ARG A 76 25.65 5.91 -27.59
N ASP A 77 26.45 4.85 -27.53
CA ASP A 77 25.94 3.48 -27.42
C ASP A 77 25.29 3.26 -26.05
N GLY A 78 24.14 2.58 -26.01
CA GLY A 78 23.39 2.27 -24.81
C GLY A 78 23.99 1.18 -23.91
N ARG A 79 25.24 0.78 -24.16
CA ARG A 79 25.96 -0.30 -23.48
C ARG A 79 27.20 0.22 -22.75
N PRO A 80 27.06 0.78 -21.53
CA PRO A 80 25.82 1.05 -20.79
C PRO A 80 25.24 2.44 -21.04
N MET A 81 23.98 2.66 -20.64
CA MET A 81 23.32 3.98 -20.62
C MET A 81 22.92 4.39 -19.19
N PRO A 82 22.89 5.69 -18.87
CA PRO A 82 22.36 6.15 -17.59
C PRO A 82 20.84 5.94 -17.49
N VAL A 83 20.36 5.48 -16.32
CA VAL A 83 18.92 5.20 -16.08
C VAL A 83 18.05 6.45 -16.13
N GLU A 84 18.61 7.64 -15.92
CA GLU A 84 17.89 8.92 -15.96
C GLU A 84 17.22 9.18 -17.32
N TYR A 85 17.81 8.69 -18.43
CA TYR A 85 17.23 8.82 -19.78
C TYR A 85 15.98 7.94 -19.97
N LEU A 86 15.74 7.00 -19.05
CA LEU A 86 14.60 6.09 -19.07
C LEU A 86 13.46 6.56 -18.16
N LEU A 87 13.68 7.61 -17.36
CA LEU A 87 12.75 8.10 -16.36
C LEU A 87 12.19 9.48 -16.74
N VAL A 88 11.00 9.76 -16.22
CA VAL A 88 10.30 11.03 -16.32
C VAL A 88 9.85 11.42 -14.93
N ASP A 89 10.19 12.63 -14.50
CA ASP A 89 9.74 13.17 -13.22
C ASP A 89 8.25 13.49 -13.25
N VAL A 90 7.54 13.06 -12.22
CA VAL A 90 6.13 13.37 -11.99
C VAL A 90 6.00 14.13 -10.68
N PRO A 91 5.39 15.33 -10.67
CA PRO A 91 5.16 16.08 -9.44
C PRO A 91 4.37 15.24 -8.43
N ALA A 92 4.93 15.07 -7.24
CA ALA A 92 4.28 14.42 -6.11
C ALA A 92 4.06 15.45 -5.01
N GLY A 93 2.89 15.40 -4.38
CA GLY A 93 2.53 16.34 -3.32
C GLY A 93 1.18 16.02 -2.71
N MET A 94 0.91 16.63 -1.56
CA MET A 94 -0.38 16.52 -0.88
C MET A 94 -1.21 17.77 -1.17
N PRO A 95 -2.55 17.64 -1.32
CA PRO A 95 -3.42 18.79 -1.48
C PRO A 95 -3.37 19.67 -0.23
N LYS A 96 -3.38 21.00 -0.42
CA LYS A 96 -3.38 21.96 0.69
C LYS A 96 -4.61 21.80 1.59
N ASP A 97 -5.76 21.62 0.96
CA ASP A 97 -7.02 21.32 1.64
C ASP A 97 -7.35 19.84 1.37
N PRO A 98 -7.31 18.95 2.39
CA PRO A 98 -7.56 17.53 2.21
C PRO A 98 -8.95 17.26 1.63
N CYS A 99 -9.00 16.48 0.55
CA CYS A 99 -10.24 16.00 -0.05
C CYS A 99 -10.29 14.47 0.06
N GLU A 100 -10.83 14.00 1.18
CA GLU A 100 -10.82 12.58 1.54
C GLU A 100 -12.03 11.85 0.93
N THR A 101 -11.78 10.71 0.29
CA THR A 101 -12.86 9.82 -0.15
C THR A 101 -13.27 8.87 0.97
N PHE A 102 -12.29 8.32 1.69
CA PHE A 102 -12.49 7.44 2.84
C PHE A 102 -12.43 8.21 4.15
N HIS A 103 -13.19 7.77 5.14
CA HIS A 103 -13.21 8.37 6.46
C HIS A 103 -11.93 8.03 7.25
N ILE A 104 -11.25 9.05 7.77
CA ILE A 104 -10.11 8.88 8.68
C ILE A 104 -10.63 8.71 10.11
N SER A 105 -10.60 7.47 10.62
CA SER A 105 -10.90 7.16 12.02
C SER A 105 -9.63 7.04 12.85
N GLN A 106 -9.71 7.43 14.13
CA GLN A 106 -8.65 7.18 15.12
C GLN A 106 -8.50 5.69 15.46
N THR A 107 -9.57 4.90 15.34
CA THR A 107 -9.61 3.45 15.68
C THR A 107 -9.29 2.55 14.48
N GLY A 108 -8.52 3.06 13.51
CA GLY A 108 -8.31 2.49 12.16
C GLY A 108 -8.35 0.97 12.02
N PHE A 109 -8.94 0.49 10.93
CA PHE A 109 -9.04 -0.94 10.63
C PHE A 109 -7.65 -1.54 10.28
N PRO A 110 -7.30 -2.75 10.75
CA PRO A 110 -6.04 -3.41 10.41
C PRO A 110 -5.87 -3.60 8.90
N ILE A 111 -4.72 -3.18 8.37
CA ILE A 111 -4.38 -3.25 6.95
C ILE A 111 -3.97 -4.68 6.58
N GLU A 112 -4.37 -5.16 5.41
CA GLU A 112 -4.03 -6.48 4.90
C GLU A 112 -2.50 -6.69 4.75
N ASN A 113 -2.06 -7.96 4.82
CA ASN A 113 -0.66 -8.36 4.65
C ASN A 113 0.32 -7.76 5.66
N ARG A 114 -0.12 -7.54 6.91
CA ARG A 114 0.70 -6.97 7.99
C ARG A 114 0.81 -7.85 9.24
N ASP A 115 0.63 -9.16 9.06
CA ASP A 115 0.74 -10.13 10.15
C ASP A 115 2.12 -10.10 10.83
N VAL A 116 3.18 -9.84 10.04
CA VAL A 116 4.57 -9.74 10.52
C VAL A 116 4.82 -8.62 11.52
N ILE A 117 3.99 -7.57 11.51
CA ILE A 117 4.06 -6.46 12.49
C ILE A 117 2.89 -6.51 13.50
N GLY A 118 2.19 -7.65 13.59
CA GLY A 118 1.10 -7.88 14.54
C GLY A 118 -0.25 -7.23 14.17
N GLN A 119 -0.38 -6.64 12.97
CA GLN A 119 -1.65 -6.08 12.48
C GLN A 119 -2.43 -7.16 11.72
N VAL A 120 -3.11 -8.04 12.46
CA VAL A 120 -3.88 -9.15 11.90
C VAL A 120 -5.37 -8.78 11.83
N GLN A 121 -6.01 -9.09 10.70
CA GLN A 121 -7.46 -8.96 10.50
C GLN A 121 -8.23 -10.13 11.16
N SER A 122 -8.13 -10.24 12.48
CA SER A 122 -8.85 -11.27 13.25
C SER A 122 -10.29 -10.87 13.55
N VAL A 123 -11.15 -11.86 13.82
CA VAL A 123 -12.55 -11.65 14.22
C VAL A 123 -12.67 -10.66 15.39
N SER A 124 -11.80 -10.78 16.39
CA SER A 124 -11.79 -9.87 17.55
C SER A 124 -11.52 -8.43 17.14
N ARG A 125 -10.55 -8.18 16.26
CA ARG A 125 -10.22 -6.84 15.76
C ARG A 125 -11.34 -6.25 14.90
N VAL A 126 -11.97 -7.07 14.07
CA VAL A 126 -13.11 -6.65 13.25
C VAL A 126 -14.29 -6.27 14.15
N MET A 127 -14.56 -7.05 15.19
CA MET A 127 -15.61 -6.73 16.17
C MET A 127 -15.29 -5.48 17.00
N GLU A 128 -14.04 -5.31 17.45
CA GLU A 128 -13.59 -4.07 18.09
C GLU A 128 -13.83 -2.85 17.20
N TYR A 129 -13.48 -2.97 15.91
CA TYR A 129 -13.69 -1.92 14.93
C TYR A 129 -15.18 -1.62 14.72
N ILE A 130 -16.03 -2.64 14.54
CA ILE A 130 -17.47 -2.45 14.35
C ILE A 130 -18.12 -1.80 15.58
N ASN A 131 -17.75 -2.27 16.78
CA ASN A 131 -18.29 -1.75 18.04
C ASN A 131 -17.81 -0.32 18.37
N ALA A 132 -16.78 0.19 17.69
CA ALA A 132 -16.34 1.58 17.84
C ALA A 132 -17.30 2.60 17.22
N PHE A 133 -18.26 2.16 16.39
CA PHE A 133 -19.23 3.02 15.72
C PHE A 133 -20.65 2.74 16.18
N SER A 134 -21.45 3.80 16.29
CA SER A 134 -22.90 3.67 16.52
C SER A 134 -23.65 3.36 15.22
N SER A 135 -24.90 2.89 15.32
CA SER A 135 -25.76 2.64 14.15
C SER A 135 -25.90 3.85 13.22
N ASN A 136 -25.88 5.08 13.77
CA ASN A 136 -25.96 6.33 13.01
C ASN A 136 -24.65 6.70 12.29
N GLN A 137 -23.55 5.98 12.56
CA GLN A 137 -22.22 6.17 11.99
C GLN A 137 -21.82 5.02 11.06
N PHE A 138 -22.79 4.24 10.57
CA PHE A 138 -22.51 3.12 9.67
C PHE A 138 -21.72 3.54 8.42
N ILE A 139 -22.02 4.71 7.84
CA ILE A 139 -21.26 5.22 6.69
C ILE A 139 -19.79 5.51 7.05
N ASP A 140 -19.52 5.97 8.27
CA ASP A 140 -18.18 6.29 8.73
C ASP A 140 -17.37 5.00 8.97
N LEU A 141 -18.04 3.94 9.45
CA LEU A 141 -17.50 2.56 9.55
C LEU A 141 -17.22 1.95 8.16
N ALA A 142 -18.18 2.06 7.24
CA ALA A 142 -18.08 1.44 5.93
C ALA A 142 -17.11 2.19 5.00
N SER A 143 -16.87 3.48 5.24
CA SER A 143 -15.95 4.33 4.49
C SER A 143 -14.48 4.07 4.85
N ASN A 144 -14.07 2.81 4.82
CA ASN A 144 -12.69 2.38 4.99
C ASN A 144 -12.32 1.36 3.91
N PHE A 145 -11.28 1.65 3.13
CA PHE A 145 -10.87 0.79 2.00
C PHE A 145 -10.53 -0.64 2.44
N HIS A 146 -9.74 -0.79 3.51
CA HIS A 146 -9.29 -2.09 4.00
C HIS A 146 -10.44 -2.91 4.56
N PHE A 147 -11.42 -2.26 5.20
CA PHE A 147 -12.65 -2.91 5.64
C PHE A 147 -13.48 -3.41 4.44
N LEU A 148 -13.66 -2.59 3.40
CA LEU A 148 -14.38 -3.00 2.18
C LEU A 148 -13.70 -4.16 1.46
N VAL A 149 -12.37 -4.15 1.40
CA VAL A 149 -11.59 -5.28 0.87
C VAL A 149 -11.82 -6.52 1.74
N TYR A 150 -11.77 -6.40 3.06
CA TYR A 150 -12.03 -7.50 3.99
C TYR A 150 -13.41 -8.12 3.77
N LEU A 151 -14.47 -7.34 3.53
CA LEU A 151 -15.81 -7.88 3.22
C LEU A 151 -15.81 -8.78 1.97
N LEU A 152 -14.90 -8.55 1.02
CA LEU A 152 -14.78 -9.35 -0.21
C LEU A 152 -13.80 -10.53 -0.07
N THR A 153 -12.77 -10.40 0.76
CA THR A 153 -11.66 -11.36 0.84
C THR A 153 -11.73 -12.31 2.02
N ASN A 154 -12.51 -12.00 3.07
CA ASN A 154 -12.58 -12.83 4.26
C ASN A 154 -13.11 -14.25 3.95
N ASP A 155 -12.67 -15.21 4.77
CA ASP A 155 -13.04 -16.62 4.64
C ASP A 155 -14.33 -16.98 5.41
N LEU A 156 -14.93 -16.02 6.13
CA LEU A 156 -16.11 -16.25 6.96
C LEU A 156 -17.39 -16.22 6.13
N LEU A 157 -17.59 -15.11 5.42
CA LEU A 157 -18.74 -14.86 4.57
C LEU A 157 -18.33 -13.98 3.39
N LYS A 158 -18.47 -14.53 2.18
CA LYS A 158 -18.18 -13.80 0.95
C LYS A 158 -19.40 -12.99 0.54
N PHE A 159 -19.28 -11.67 0.62
CA PHE A 159 -20.33 -10.79 0.13
C PHE A 159 -20.42 -10.84 -1.39
N PRO A 160 -21.63 -10.88 -1.98
CA PRO A 160 -21.82 -10.68 -3.40
C PRO A 160 -21.22 -9.34 -3.84
N LYS A 161 -20.54 -9.33 -4.99
CA LYS A 161 -19.87 -8.12 -5.49
C LYS A 161 -20.86 -6.99 -5.76
N GLU A 162 -22.08 -7.33 -6.15
CA GLU A 162 -23.17 -6.42 -6.45
C GLU A 162 -23.60 -5.63 -5.21
N GLU A 163 -23.65 -6.29 -4.04
CA GLU A 163 -24.02 -5.66 -2.77
C GLU A 163 -22.96 -4.69 -2.28
N ILE A 164 -21.67 -5.08 -2.38
CA ILE A 164 -20.56 -4.19 -2.03
C ILE A 164 -20.47 -3.02 -3.01
N LEU A 165 -20.75 -3.23 -4.30
CA LEU A 165 -20.81 -2.16 -5.29
C LEU A 165 -21.91 -1.14 -4.96
N GLU A 166 -23.07 -1.59 -4.49
CA GLU A 166 -24.14 -0.71 -4.02
C GLU A 166 -23.69 0.11 -2.80
N LEU A 167 -23.09 -0.53 -1.79
CA LEU A 167 -22.52 0.15 -0.62
C LEU A 167 -21.49 1.22 -1.02
N VAL A 168 -20.56 0.90 -1.92
CA VAL A 168 -19.55 1.84 -2.43
C VAL A 168 -20.19 3.03 -3.13
N LYS A 169 -21.29 2.84 -3.88
CA LYS A 169 -22.03 3.97 -4.47
C LYS A 169 -22.57 4.90 -3.39
N HIS A 170 -23.15 4.37 -2.32
CA HIS A 170 -23.65 5.19 -1.20
C HIS A 170 -22.52 5.94 -0.48
N ILE A 171 -21.37 5.29 -0.25
CA ILE A 171 -20.18 5.92 0.33
C ILE A 171 -19.67 7.05 -0.56
N SER A 172 -19.55 6.82 -1.88
CA SER A 172 -19.08 7.81 -2.84
C SER A 172 -20.00 9.04 -2.94
N ALA A 173 -21.31 8.84 -2.80
CA ALA A 173 -22.31 9.90 -2.76
C ALA A 173 -22.43 10.58 -1.39
N ARG A 174 -21.71 10.08 -0.37
CA ARG A 174 -21.82 10.50 1.05
C ARG A 174 -23.26 10.48 1.57
N ASP A 175 -24.06 9.54 1.08
CA ASP A 175 -25.50 9.41 1.39
C ASP A 175 -25.68 8.58 2.67
N ARG A 176 -25.75 9.27 3.82
CA ARG A 176 -25.84 8.62 5.14
C ARG A 176 -27.11 7.77 5.29
N VAL A 177 -28.22 8.23 4.70
CA VAL A 177 -29.53 7.58 4.85
C VAL A 177 -29.51 6.25 4.11
N LYS A 178 -29.12 6.25 2.84
CA LYS A 178 -29.08 5.00 2.06
C LYS A 178 -28.04 4.01 2.56
N ALA A 179 -26.91 4.49 3.08
CA ALA A 179 -25.93 3.60 3.70
C ALA A 179 -26.51 2.89 4.94
N ALA A 180 -27.25 3.61 5.79
CA ALA A 180 -27.93 3.00 6.94
C ALA A 180 -29.05 2.04 6.50
N GLU A 181 -29.87 2.43 5.52
CA GLU A 181 -30.91 1.57 4.94
C GLU A 181 -30.33 0.29 4.33
N TRP A 182 -29.15 0.38 3.69
CA TRP A 182 -28.43 -0.79 3.18
C TRP A 182 -28.10 -1.76 4.33
N ALA A 183 -27.53 -1.27 5.43
CA ALA A 183 -27.20 -2.12 6.58
C ALA A 183 -28.44 -2.76 7.24
N GLU A 184 -29.56 -2.03 7.28
CA GLU A 184 -30.82 -2.52 7.85
C GLU A 184 -31.52 -3.56 6.95
N ASN A 185 -31.42 -3.41 5.63
CA ASN A 185 -32.12 -4.28 4.68
C ASN A 185 -31.26 -5.41 4.11
N ASN A 186 -29.94 -5.35 4.25
CA ASN A 186 -29.03 -6.36 3.73
C ASN A 186 -28.92 -7.57 4.67
N ASP A 187 -29.39 -8.72 4.22
CA ASP A 187 -29.37 -9.97 5.00
C ASP A 187 -27.95 -10.53 5.13
N THR A 188 -27.09 -10.40 4.11
CA THR A 188 -25.68 -10.81 4.15
C THR A 188 -24.93 -10.09 5.26
N TRP A 189 -25.17 -8.79 5.43
CA TRP A 189 -24.60 -7.98 6.51
C TRP A 189 -25.07 -8.46 7.89
N LYS A 190 -26.37 -8.73 8.06
CA LYS A 190 -26.90 -9.27 9.32
C LYS A 190 -26.28 -10.63 9.67
N ILE A 191 -26.17 -11.53 8.68
CA ILE A 191 -25.52 -12.83 8.84
C ILE A 191 -24.05 -12.65 9.21
N PHE A 192 -23.35 -11.73 8.55
CA PHE A 192 -21.94 -11.43 8.85
C PHE A 192 -21.76 -10.99 10.31
N ILE A 193 -22.57 -10.05 10.79
CA ILE A 193 -22.53 -9.61 12.18
C ILE A 193 -22.82 -10.77 13.14
N GLN A 194 -23.80 -11.62 12.82
CA GLN A 194 -24.11 -12.79 13.64
C GLN A 194 -22.95 -13.79 13.70
N VAL A 195 -22.33 -14.11 12.56
CA VAL A 195 -21.17 -15.02 12.50
C VAL A 195 -19.99 -14.46 13.30
N LEU A 196 -19.73 -13.16 13.21
CA LEU A 196 -18.68 -12.51 14.01
C LEU A 196 -18.97 -12.61 15.52
N GLN A 197 -20.21 -12.42 15.94
CA GLN A 197 -20.62 -12.56 17.34
C GLN A 197 -20.45 -13.99 17.85
N GLU A 198 -20.87 -14.98 17.05
CA GLU A 198 -20.75 -16.41 17.39
C GLU A 198 -19.28 -16.83 17.51
N GLN A 199 -18.42 -16.41 16.57
CA GLN A 199 -16.99 -16.71 16.62
C GLN A 199 -16.27 -15.97 17.75
N ALA A 200 -16.69 -14.75 18.09
CA ALA A 200 -16.17 -14.04 19.25
C ALA A 200 -16.50 -14.76 20.58
N HIS A 201 -17.64 -15.45 20.65
CA HIS A 201 -18.04 -16.23 21.83
C HIS A 201 -17.37 -17.60 21.90
N GLN A 202 -17.14 -18.26 20.76
CA GLN A 202 -16.35 -19.50 20.70
C GLN A 202 -14.86 -19.26 20.96
N GLY A 203 -14.39 -18.02 20.77
CA GLY A 203 -13.06 -17.53 21.12
C GLY A 203 -12.91 -16.94 22.54
N GLY A 204 -13.81 -17.27 23.48
CA GLY A 204 -13.64 -16.91 24.91
C GLY A 204 -12.30 -17.42 25.47
N PRO A 205 -11.67 -16.68 26.40
CA PRO A 205 -10.23 -16.56 26.50
C PRO A 205 -9.58 -17.93 26.61
N ALA A 206 -8.83 -18.32 25.58
CA ALA A 206 -7.72 -19.22 25.82
C ALA A 206 -6.91 -18.57 26.92
N SER A 207 -6.90 -19.20 28.09
CA SER A 207 -6.07 -18.82 29.21
C SER A 207 -4.69 -18.56 28.63
N ALA A 208 -4.24 -17.31 28.69
CA ALA A 208 -2.88 -16.98 28.34
C ALA A 208 -2.00 -18.02 29.07
N PRO A 209 -1.16 -18.80 28.38
CA PRO A 209 -0.05 -19.37 29.11
C PRO A 209 0.65 -18.15 29.71
N SER A 210 0.87 -18.20 31.00
CA SER A 210 1.62 -17.20 31.74
C SER A 210 3.02 -17.15 31.15
N ALA A 211 3.20 -16.43 30.05
CA ALA A 211 4.47 -16.12 29.47
C ALA A 211 5.02 -14.97 30.31
N ALA A 212 5.84 -15.33 31.28
CA ALA A 212 6.83 -14.44 31.84
C ALA A 212 7.46 -13.64 30.69
N GLY A 213 7.47 -12.32 30.86
CA GLY A 213 7.56 -11.36 29.78
C GLY A 213 8.83 -11.44 28.94
N ASN A 214 8.63 -11.41 27.63
CA ASN A 214 9.51 -10.75 26.69
C ASN A 214 8.65 -9.69 25.98
N SER A 215 8.61 -8.48 26.55
CA SER A 215 7.83 -7.36 26.00
C SER A 215 8.56 -6.78 24.81
N HIS A 216 8.37 -7.37 23.64
CA HIS A 216 8.86 -6.81 22.40
C HIS A 216 7.86 -5.75 21.91
N TRP A 217 8.32 -4.57 21.51
CA TRP A 217 7.46 -3.52 20.96
C TRP A 217 8.11 -2.82 19.76
N ALA A 218 7.32 -2.62 18.70
CA ALA A 218 7.79 -1.94 17.50
C ALA A 218 7.67 -0.42 17.66
N CYS A 219 8.76 0.30 17.39
CA CYS A 219 8.82 1.75 17.50
C CYS A 219 7.91 2.44 16.47
N ALA A 220 6.98 3.28 16.92
CA ALA A 220 6.10 4.05 16.04
C ALA A 220 6.84 5.05 15.15
N HIS A 221 8.05 5.46 15.54
CA HIS A 221 8.85 6.47 14.84
C HIS A 221 9.80 5.87 13.78
N CYS A 222 10.51 4.79 14.13
CA CYS A 222 11.56 4.21 13.28
C CYS A 222 11.33 2.74 12.91
N THR A 223 10.20 2.15 13.31
CA THR A 223 9.80 0.75 13.04
C THR A 223 10.69 -0.33 13.63
N PHE A 224 11.74 0.03 14.39
CA PHE A 224 12.61 -0.93 15.05
C PHE A 224 11.88 -1.73 16.12
N GLU A 225 12.14 -3.04 16.18
CA GLU A 225 11.55 -3.95 17.15
C GLU A 225 12.43 -4.00 18.41
N ASN A 226 11.99 -3.32 19.46
CA ASN A 226 12.65 -3.32 20.75
C ASN A 226 12.42 -4.66 21.41
N THR A 227 13.49 -5.36 21.79
CA THR A 227 13.40 -6.68 22.44
C THR A 227 13.51 -6.61 23.96
N GLU A 228 13.97 -5.46 24.49
CA GLU A 228 14.06 -5.18 25.93
C GLU A 228 12.88 -4.31 26.43
N PRO A 229 12.45 -4.48 27.70
CA PRO A 229 11.45 -3.63 28.35
C PRO A 229 12.01 -2.22 28.64
N ARG A 230 12.22 -1.41 27.61
CA ARG A 230 12.62 -0.01 27.71
C ARG A 230 11.47 0.91 27.32
N ALA A 231 11.37 2.06 28.00
CA ALA A 231 10.39 3.11 27.69
C ALA A 231 10.73 3.84 26.37
N ASP A 232 12.02 3.86 26.02
CA ASP A 232 12.57 4.51 24.83
C ASP A 232 13.11 3.47 23.84
N CYS A 233 13.03 3.78 22.55
CA CYS A 233 13.50 2.93 21.48
C CYS A 233 15.04 2.82 21.47
N GLU A 234 15.57 1.61 21.33
CA GLU A 234 17.01 1.33 21.28
C GLU A 234 17.72 2.00 20.09
N MET A 235 17.05 2.06 18.93
CA MET A 235 17.65 2.62 17.72
C MET A 235 17.55 4.14 17.61
N CYS A 236 16.42 4.73 18.00
CA CYS A 236 16.19 6.18 17.81
C CYS A 236 16.12 7.00 19.10
N GLY A 237 16.07 6.35 20.28
CA GLY A 237 16.01 7.03 21.57
C GLY A 237 14.69 7.75 21.88
N LEU A 238 13.65 7.56 21.05
CA LEU A 238 12.34 8.18 21.24
C LEU A 238 11.41 7.27 22.07
N PRO A 239 10.50 7.85 22.87
CA PRO A 239 9.55 7.09 23.68
C PRO A 239 8.60 6.25 22.83
N ALA A 240 7.90 5.31 23.48
CA ALA A 240 6.99 4.39 22.81
C ALA A 240 5.75 5.03 22.15
N ASN A 241 5.49 6.33 22.38
CA ASN A 241 4.45 7.13 21.73
C ASN A 241 5.06 8.20 20.82
#